data_AF-A0A352T1X5-F1
#
_entry.id   AF-A0A352T1X5-F1
#
_cell.length_a   1.000
_cell.length_b   1.000
_cell.length_c   1.000
_cell.angle_alpha   90.00
_cell.angle_beta   90.00
_cell.angle_gamma   90.00
#
_symmetry.space_group_name_H-M   'P 1'
#
loop_
_entity.id
_entity.type
_entity.pdbx_description
1 polymer ?
#
loop_
_entity_poly.entity_id
_entity_poly.type
_entity_poly.pdbx_seq_one_letter_code
_entity_poly.pdbx_strand_id
1 'polypeptide(L)' 'MDRVLAVTDPRGGVTTYTYTDRGDVETQTNAEGYTISYEYDEHIL' A
#
# COMPACT_ATOMS: atom_id res chain seq x y z
N MET A 1 3.91 15.81 2.88
CA MET A 1 4.41 14.46 3.24
C MET A 1 4.52 13.70 1.95
N ASP A 2 5.67 13.11 1.67
CA ASP A 2 5.87 12.28 0.48
C ASP A 2 5.63 10.81 0.86
N ARG A 3 4.81 10.12 0.08
CA ARG A 3 4.47 8.70 0.26
C ARG A 3 4.66 7.97 -1.07
N VAL A 4 5.12 6.72 -1.01
CA VAL A 4 5.42 5.94 -2.21
C VAL A 4 4.13 5.35 -2.78
N LEU A 5 3.72 5.80 -3.96
CA LEU A 5 2.51 5.27 -4.62
C LEU A 5 2.78 3.99 -5.41
N ALA A 6 4.00 3.82 -5.90
CA ALA A 6 4.38 2.67 -6.70
C ALA A 6 5.88 2.37 -6.58
N VAL A 7 6.21 1.09 -6.67
CA VAL A 7 7.58 0.59 -6.83
C VAL A 7 7.62 -0.28 -8.08
N THR A 8 8.58 -0.02 -8.96
CA THR A 8 8.82 -0.83 -10.15
C THR A 8 10.10 -1.64 -9.95
N ASP A 9 10.03 -2.96 -10.08
CA ASP A 9 11.19 -3.84 -10.02
C ASP A 9 12.02 -3.76 -11.34
N PRO A 10 13.28 -4.24 -11.37
CA PRO A 10 14.11 -4.20 -12.58
C PRO A 10 13.56 -5.01 -13.77
N ARG A 11 12.57 -5.88 -13.54
CA ARG A 11 11.90 -6.67 -14.58
C ARG A 11 10.63 -5.96 -15.09
N GLY A 12 10.31 -4.78 -14.55
CA GLY A 12 9.13 -3.99 -14.90
C GLY A 12 7.87 -4.33 -14.11
N GLY A 13 7.94 -5.23 -13.13
CA GLY A 13 6.80 -5.53 -12.26
C GLY A 13 6.47 -4.34 -11.36
N VAL A 14 5.20 -3.95 -11.29
CA VAL A 14 4.75 -2.79 -10.51
C VAL A 14 3.96 -3.23 -9.29
N THR A 15 4.36 -2.74 -8.12
CA THR A 15 3.57 -2.85 -6.88
C THR A 15 3.06 -1.46 -6.50
N THR A 16 1.76 -1.30 -6.26
CA THR A 16 1.12 -0.03 -5.89
C THR A 16 0.59 -0.03 -4.47
N TYR A 17 0.49 1.15 -3.88
CA TYR A 17 0.04 1.36 -2.50
C TYR A 17 -1.02 2.47 -2.41
N THR A 18 -2.06 2.25 -1.60
CA THR A 18 -2.93 3.33 -1.09
C THR A 18 -2.68 3.55 0.39
N TYR A 19 -3.10 4.71 0.88
CA TYR A 19 -2.85 5.09 2.27
C TYR A 19 -4.11 5.67 2.89
N THR A 20 -4.32 5.37 4.17
CA THR A 20 -5.33 6.03 4.99
C THR A 20 -5.00 7.51 5.19
N ASP A 21 -5.97 8.28 5.70
CA ASP A 21 -5.76 9.68 6.09
C ASP A 21 -4.61 9.84 7.12
N ARG A 22 -4.42 8.81 7.97
CA ARG A 22 -3.37 8.75 8.98
C ARG A 22 -2.00 8.43 8.38
N GLY A 23 -1.98 7.82 7.21
CA GLY A 23 -0.77 7.48 6.46
C GLY A 23 -0.29 6.06 6.58
N ASP A 24 -1.11 5.19 7.16
CA ASP A 24 -0.91 3.75 7.11
C ASP A 24 -1.27 3.22 5.73
N VAL A 25 -0.64 2.12 5.31
CA VAL A 25 -0.93 1.48 4.01
C VAL A 25 -2.31 0.84 4.09
N GLU A 26 -3.26 1.32 3.30
CA GLU A 26 -4.62 0.77 3.27
C GLU A 26 -4.70 -0.42 2.31
N THR A 27 -4.11 -0.30 1.12
CA THR A 27 -4.04 -1.41 0.15
C THR A 27 -2.66 -1.54 -0.46
N GLN A 28 -2.30 -2.77 -0.79
CA GLN A 28 -1.14 -3.12 -1.61
C GLN A 28 -1.60 -4.01 -2.77
N THR A 29 -1.28 -3.63 -4.00
CA THR A 29 -1.51 -4.48 -5.18
C THR A 29 -0.17 -4.85 -5.80
N ASN A 30 0.07 -6.14 -6.00
CA ASN A 30 1.30 -6.64 -6.62
C ASN A 30 1.22 -6.62 -8.17
N ALA A 31 2.33 -6.92 -8.82
CA ALA A 31 2.45 -6.92 -10.29
C ALA A 31 1.55 -7.94 -11.00
N GLU A 32 1.05 -8.94 -10.29
CA GLU A 32 0.13 -9.97 -10.81
C GLU A 32 -1.34 -9.56 -10.63
N GLY A 33 -1.60 -8.40 -10.00
CA GLY A 33 -2.94 -7.88 -9.74
C GLY A 33 -3.56 -8.37 -8.43
N TYR A 34 -2.84 -9.15 -7.62
CA TYR A 34 -3.33 -9.57 -6.31
C TYR A 34 -3.27 -8.39 -5.34
N THR A 35 -4.38 -8.15 -4.64
CA THR A 35 -4.51 -7.05 -3.69
C THR A 35 -4.67 -7.58 -2.26
N ILE A 36 -3.95 -6.97 -1.33
CA ILE A 36 -4.08 -7.15 0.11
C ILE A 36 -4.59 -5.82 0.69
N SER A 37 -5.64 -5.88 1.51
CA SER A 37 -6.15 -4.74 2.28
C SER A 37 -5.76 -4.90 3.74
N TYR A 38 -5.35 -3.79 4.35
CA TYR A 38 -4.99 -3.73 5.76
C TYR A 38 -6.00 -2.86 6.51
N GLU A 39 -6.54 -3.42 7.59
CA GLU A 39 -7.43 -2.72 8.51
C GLU A 39 -6.69 -2.53 9.82
N TYR A 40 -6.72 -1.31 10.35
CA TYR A 40 -6.03 -0.95 11.58
C TYR A 40 -7.06 -0.59 12.64
N ASP A 41 -7.02 -1.29 13.77
CA ASP A 41 -7.84 -0.94 14.94
C ASP A 41 -7.20 0.26 15.65
N GLU A 42 -8.01 1.29 15.90
CA GLU A 42 -7.67 2.38 16.82
C GLU A 42 -7.93 1.96 18.26
N HIS A 43 -7.06 1.11 18.81
CA HIS A 43 -7.05 0.91 20.26
C HIS A 43 -6.46 2.13 20.97
N ILE A 44 -7.35 3.04 21.37
CA ILE A 44 -7.09 4.08 22.35
C ILE A 44 -7.47 3.50 23.72
N LEU A 45 -6.49 3.32 24.60
CA LEU A 45 -6.69 2.98 26.02
C LEU A 45 -7.19 4.19 26.83
#